data_AF-A0A0U2P5J8-F1
#
_entry.id   AF-A0A0U2P5J8-F1
#
_cell.length_a   1.000
_cell.length_b   1.000
_cell.length_c   1.000
_cell.angle_alpha   90.00
_cell.angle_beta   90.00
_cell.angle_gamma   90.00
#
_symmetry.space_group_name_H-M   'P 1'
#
loop_
_entity.id
_entity.type
_entity.pdbx_description
1 polymer ?
#
loop_
_entity_poly.entity_id
_entity_poly.type
_entity_poly.pdbx_seq_one_letter_code
_entity_poly.pdbx_strand_id
1 'polypeptide(L)'
;MHSEQLYIMGSALKTERYFSFLMGMIALAIFGFLLNITLFKYRLVPRVLAGLGLLGYVMLLLKVLFDFFDVSMGGAWMYIPGGLFELLLPLWLIFRGFDLSVEPQVGTSGK
;
A
#
# COMPACT_ATOMS: atom_id res chain seq x y z
N MET A 1 -36.23 -23.70 4.58
CA MET A 1 -36.52 -22.61 3.62
C MET A 1 -36.05 -21.23 4.08
N HIS A 2 -36.47 -20.67 5.22
CA HIS A 2 -36.00 -19.33 5.66
C HIS A 2 -34.49 -19.25 5.96
N SER A 3 -33.90 -20.32 6.53
CA SER A 3 -32.47 -20.39 6.84
C SER A 3 -31.57 -20.47 5.61
N GLU A 4 -32.01 -21.13 4.53
CA GLU A 4 -31.27 -21.21 3.27
C GLU A 4 -31.24 -19.87 2.53
N GLN A 5 -32.34 -19.11 2.53
CA GLN A 5 -32.38 -17.80 1.90
C GLN A 5 -31.40 -16.83 2.59
N LEU A 6 -31.37 -16.83 3.92
CA LEU A 6 -30.41 -16.04 4.69
C LEU A 6 -28.96 -16.48 4.44
N TYR A 7 -28.73 -17.79 4.27
CA TYR A 7 -27.40 -18.31 3.95
C TYR A 7 -26.93 -17.87 2.56
N ILE A 8 -27.77 -17.98 1.53
CA ILE A 8 -27.43 -17.58 0.16
C ILE A 8 -27.18 -16.07 0.09
N MET A 9 -28.06 -15.26 0.67
CA MET A 9 -27.88 -13.80 0.76
C MET A 9 -26.58 -13.44 1.51
N GLY A 10 -26.29 -14.14 2.61
CA GLY A 10 -25.07 -13.94 3.38
C GLY A 10 -23.80 -14.31 2.61
N SER A 11 -23.82 -15.39 1.82
CA SER A 11 -22.69 -15.78 0.97
C SER A 11 -22.46 -14.79 -0.16
N ALA A 12 -23.52 -14.30 -0.82
CA ALA A 12 -23.41 -13.31 -1.89
C ALA A 12 -22.80 -11.99 -1.37
N LEU A 13 -23.26 -11.50 -0.21
CA LEU A 13 -22.72 -10.30 0.42
C LEU A 13 -21.25 -10.42 0.81
N LYS A 14 -20.81 -11.61 1.27
CA LYS A 14 -19.38 -11.85 1.56
C LYS A 14 -18.52 -11.75 0.31
N THR A 15 -18.97 -12.34 -0.81
CA THR A 15 -18.25 -12.30 -2.07
C THR A 15 -18.13 -10.88 -2.62
N GLU A 16 -19.22 -10.13 -2.64
CA GLU A 16 -19.23 -8.72 -3.07
C GLU A 16 -18.29 -7.84 -2.22
N ARG A 17 -18.32 -8.04 -0.90
CA ARG A 17 -17.42 -7.35 0.02
C ARG A 17 -15.95 -7.69 -0.27
N TYR A 18 -15.65 -8.95 -0.54
CA TYR A 18 -14.29 -9.38 -0.87
C TYR A 18 -13.79 -8.70 -2.15
N PHE A 19 -14.62 -8.66 -3.19
CA PHE A 19 -14.27 -8.02 -4.46
C PHE A 19 -14.06 -6.50 -4.30
N SER A 20 -14.95 -5.85 -3.56
CA SER A 20 -14.83 -4.43 -3.22
C SER A 20 -13.55 -4.13 -2.42
N PHE A 21 -13.20 -5.00 -1.48
CA PHE A 21 -11.97 -4.89 -0.70
C PHE A 21 -10.73 -5.05 -1.59
N LEU A 22 -10.71 -6.05 -2.47
CA LEU A 22 -9.60 -6.31 -3.38
C LEU A 22 -9.36 -5.11 -4.30
N MET A 23 -10.44 -4.52 -4.85
CA MET A 23 -10.36 -3.32 -5.69
C MET A 23 -9.74 -2.13 -4.93
N GLY A 24 -10.15 -1.93 -3.67
CA GLY A 24 -9.58 -0.89 -2.81
C GLY A 24 -8.10 -1.12 -2.51
N MET A 25 -7.69 -2.37 -2.28
CA MET A 25 -6.30 -2.74 -2.02
C MET A 25 -5.39 -2.51 -3.22
N ILE A 26 -5.87 -2.76 -4.44
CA ILE A 26 -5.14 -2.43 -5.68
C ILE A 26 -4.91 -0.92 -5.78
N ALA A 27 -5.98 -0.13 -5.61
CA ALA A 27 -5.87 1.32 -5.66
C ALA A 27 -4.88 1.84 -4.61
N LEU A 28 -5.00 1.35 -3.37
CA LEU A 28 -4.11 1.72 -2.27
C LEU A 28 -2.65 1.34 -2.54
N ALA A 29 -2.39 0.18 -3.13
CA ALA A 29 -1.04 -0.22 -3.54
C ALA A 29 -0.44 0.77 -4.56
N ILE A 30 -1.21 1.13 -5.58
CA ILE A 30 -0.77 2.04 -6.65
C ILE A 30 -0.52 3.44 -6.10
N PHE A 31 -1.48 4.01 -5.38
CA PHE A 31 -1.35 5.35 -4.81
C PHE A 31 -0.25 5.41 -3.75
N GLY A 32 -0.11 4.37 -2.94
CA GLY A 32 0.97 4.25 -1.97
C GLY A 32 2.36 4.18 -2.61
N PHE A 33 2.50 3.41 -3.68
CA PHE A 33 3.74 3.36 -4.46
C PHE A 33 4.08 4.74 -5.06
N LEU A 34 3.09 5.42 -5.66
CA LEU A 34 3.27 6.75 -6.24
C LEU A 34 3.63 7.81 -5.18
N LEU A 35 2.98 7.74 -4.01
CA LEU A 35 3.30 8.58 -2.86
C LEU A 35 4.74 8.35 -2.42
N ASN A 36 5.17 7.09 -2.27
CA ASN A 36 6.53 6.77 -1.85
C ASN A 36 7.59 7.26 -2.85
N ILE A 37 7.35 7.10 -4.17
CA ILE A 37 8.20 7.68 -5.22
C ILE A 37 8.33 9.20 -5.06
N THR A 38 7.21 9.87 -4.79
CA THR A 38 7.20 11.33 -4.61
C THR A 38 8.03 11.71 -3.40
N LEU A 39 7.82 11.07 -2.25
CA LEU A 39 8.59 11.32 -1.03
C LEU A 39 10.09 11.04 -1.21
N PHE A 40 10.44 10.00 -1.98
CA PHE A 40 11.82 9.69 -2.31
C PHE A 40 12.45 10.74 -3.23
N LYS A 41 11.74 11.16 -4.29
CA LYS A 41 12.21 12.13 -5.28
C LYS A 41 12.47 13.50 -4.67
N TYR A 42 11.56 13.95 -3.81
CA TYR A 42 11.69 15.24 -3.15
C TYR A 42 12.45 15.16 -1.82
N ARG A 43 12.96 13.98 -1.42
CA ARG A 43 13.69 13.74 -0.15
C ARG A 43 12.96 14.26 1.10
N LEU A 44 11.62 14.27 1.06
CA LEU A 44 10.78 14.77 2.16
C LEU A 44 10.91 13.94 3.44
N VAL A 45 11.36 12.69 3.30
CA VAL A 45 11.38 11.66 4.34
C VAL A 45 12.74 10.92 4.26
N PRO A 46 13.27 10.35 5.35
CA PRO A 46 14.56 9.68 5.35
C PRO A 46 14.56 8.53 4.34
N ARG A 47 15.68 8.36 3.61
CA ARG A 47 15.82 7.32 2.56
C ARG A 47 15.48 5.91 3.07
N VAL A 48 15.71 5.64 4.36
CA VAL A 48 15.36 4.38 5.01
C VAL A 48 13.84 4.18 5.08
N LEU A 49 13.06 5.21 5.47
CA LEU A 49 11.60 5.14 5.50
C LEU A 49 11.03 4.99 4.08
N ALA A 50 11.56 5.76 3.13
CA ALA A 50 11.14 5.66 1.74
C ALA A 50 11.40 4.25 1.19
N GLY A 51 12.60 3.69 1.39
CA GLY A 51 12.91 2.31 1.00
C GLY A 51 11.99 1.26 1.64
N LEU A 52 11.65 1.43 2.92
CA LEU A 52 10.73 0.54 3.64
C LEU A 52 9.32 0.59 3.05
N GLY A 53 8.81 1.78 2.72
CA GLY A 53 7.50 1.90 2.09
C GLY A 53 7.45 1.44 0.64
N LEU A 54 8.53 1.64 -0.13
CA LEU A 54 8.63 1.11 -1.49
C LEU A 54 8.55 -0.43 -1.46
N LEU A 55 9.32 -1.06 -0.57
CA LEU A 55 9.27 -2.50 -0.35
C LEU A 55 7.89 -2.95 0.14
N GLY A 56 7.28 -2.19 1.06
CA GLY A 56 5.96 -2.45 1.61
C GLY A 56 4.85 -2.45 0.55
N TYR A 57 4.80 -1.44 -0.31
CA TYR A 57 3.80 -1.37 -1.38
C TYR A 57 4.05 -2.37 -2.50
N VAL A 58 5.29 -2.69 -2.83
CA VAL A 58 5.62 -3.78 -3.77
C VAL A 58 5.15 -5.13 -3.21
N MET A 59 5.38 -5.40 -1.93
CA MET A 59 4.86 -6.61 -1.27
C MET A 59 3.34 -6.64 -1.21
N LEU A 60 2.69 -5.50 -0.95
CA LEU A 60 1.22 -5.39 -0.95
C LEU A 60 0.65 -5.67 -2.33
N LEU A 61 1.25 -5.10 -3.38
CA LEU A 61 0.85 -5.32 -4.77
C LEU A 61 1.03 -6.79 -5.17
N LEU A 62 2.19 -7.38 -4.88
CA LEU A 62 2.44 -8.81 -5.10
C LEU A 62 1.39 -9.67 -4.40
N LYS A 63 1.08 -9.36 -3.14
CA LYS A 63 0.07 -10.11 -2.39
C LYS A 63 -1.29 -10.02 -3.05
N VAL A 64 -1.74 -8.83 -3.44
CA VAL A 64 -3.05 -8.65 -4.10
C VAL A 64 -3.11 -9.38 -5.45
N LEU A 65 -2.00 -9.42 -6.21
CA LEU A 65 -1.91 -10.25 -7.41
C LEU A 65 -2.04 -11.75 -7.07
N PHE A 66 -1.33 -12.23 -6.05
CA PHE A 66 -1.40 -13.63 -5.63
C PHE A 66 -2.80 -14.03 -5.13
N ASP A 67 -3.46 -13.15 -4.38
CA ASP A 67 -4.86 -13.30 -3.92
C ASP A 67 -5.83 -13.37 -5.11
N PHE A 68 -5.54 -12.64 -6.20
CA PHE A 68 -6.32 -12.70 -7.44
C PHE A 68 -6.16 -14.04 -8.17
N PHE A 69 -5.00 -14.68 -8.07
CA PHE A 69 -4.75 -16.01 -8.64
C PHE A 69 -5.18 -17.17 -7.72
N ASP A 70 -5.82 -16.89 -6.58
CA ASP A 70 -6.19 -17.88 -5.54
C ASP A 70 -4.98 -18.66 -4.98
N VAL A 71 -3.77 -18.12 -5.17
CA VAL A 71 -2.53 -18.70 -4.66
C VAL A 71 -2.21 -17.96 -3.36
N SER A 72 -2.49 -18.58 -2.21
CA SER A 72 -2.14 -18.00 -0.89
C SER A 72 -0.63 -18.07 -0.60
N MET A 73 0.20 -17.55 -1.50
CA MET A 73 1.64 -17.37 -1.28
C MET A 73 1.86 -16.18 -0.35
N GLY A 74 2.08 -16.49 0.93
CA GLY A 74 2.53 -15.52 1.93
C GLY A 74 1.40 -15.07 2.87
N GLY A 75 1.44 -15.56 4.11
CA GLY A 75 0.55 -15.11 5.18
C GLY A 75 0.73 -13.62 5.55
N ALA A 76 0.17 -13.22 6.69
CA ALA A 76 0.17 -11.83 7.18
C ALA A 76 1.55 -11.12 7.23
N TRP A 77 2.64 -11.87 7.12
CA TRP A 77 4.02 -11.40 7.07
C TRP A 77 4.32 -10.41 5.94
N MET A 78 3.68 -10.55 4.76
CA MET A 78 3.89 -9.61 3.64
C MET A 78 3.30 -8.22 3.89
N TYR A 79 2.38 -8.07 4.85
CA TYR A 79 1.85 -6.77 5.24
C TYR A 79 2.68 -6.05 6.29
N ILE A 80 3.57 -6.76 7.00
CA ILE A 80 4.36 -6.17 8.09
C ILE A 80 5.14 -4.93 7.62
N PRO A 81 5.91 -4.96 6.52
CA PRO A 81 6.66 -3.78 6.07
C PRO A 81 5.76 -2.66 5.57
N GLY A 82 4.65 -2.99 4.89
CA GLY A 82 3.67 -2.00 4.43
C GLY A 82 2.96 -1.30 5.58
N GLY A 83 2.42 -2.05 6.55
CA GLY A 83 1.75 -1.51 7.72
C GLY A 83 2.68 -0.75 8.65
N LEU A 84 3.93 -1.21 8.79
CA LEU A 84 4.93 -0.47 9.57
C LEU A 84 5.25 0.88 8.90
N PHE A 85 5.38 0.93 7.58
CA PHE A 85 5.55 2.19 6.86
C PHE A 85 4.34 3.13 7.02
N GLU A 86 3.13 2.59 6.91
CA GLU A 86 1.88 3.35 7.00
C GLU A 86 1.68 4.00 8.38
N LEU A 87 2.24 3.41 9.45
CA LEU A 87 2.26 4.00 10.79
C LEU A 87 3.45 4.92 11.03
N LEU A 88 4.65 4.55 10.58
CA LEU A 88 5.87 5.32 10.81
C LEU A 88 5.89 6.64 10.04
N LEU A 89 5.32 6.68 8.83
CA LEU A 89 5.28 7.88 7.99
C LEU A 89 4.51 9.04 8.63
N PRO A 90 3.23 8.89 9.03
CA PRO A 90 2.49 9.97 9.67
C PRO A 90 3.10 10.35 11.01
N LEU A 91 3.60 9.37 11.79
CA LEU A 91 4.28 9.66 13.05
C LEU A 91 5.53 10.52 12.83
N TRP A 92 6.35 10.19 11.81
CA TRP A 92 7.53 10.97 11.46
C TRP A 92 7.17 12.38 10.98
N LEU A 93 6.12 12.51 10.15
CA LEU A 93 5.61 13.80 9.69
C LEU A 93 5.16 14.70 10.84
N ILE A 94 4.47 14.14 11.83
CA ILE A 94 3.98 14.89 13.00
C ILE A 94 5.15 15.44 13.82
N PHE A 95 6.22 14.65 14.01
CA PHE A 95 7.35 15.07 14.84
C PHE A 95 8.35 15.96 14.11
N ARG A 96 8.69 15.65 12.86
CA ARG A 96 9.78 16.32 12.14
C ARG A 96 9.30 17.27 11.03
N GLY A 97 8.10 17.07 10.51
CA GLY A 97 7.59 17.82 9.36
C GLY A 97 8.32 17.48 8.05
N PHE A 98 7.98 18.19 6.99
CA PHE A 98 8.63 18.03 5.69
C PHE A 98 9.94 18.81 5.65
N ASP A 99 11.01 18.16 5.20
CA ASP A 99 12.28 18.83 4.94
C ASP A 99 12.20 19.59 3.60
N LEU A 100 11.67 20.81 3.65
CA LEU A 100 11.50 21.69 2.48
C LEU A 100 12.81 22.36 2.03
N SER A 101 13.92 22.09 2.73
CA SER A 101 15.21 22.75 2.48
C SER A 101 15.97 22.18 1.26
N VAL A 102 15.44 21.15 0.60
CA VAL A 102 16.11 20.46 -0.51
C VAL A 102 15.50 20.92 -1.83
N GLU A 103 16.25 21.73 -2.58
CA GLU A 103 15.90 22.06 -3.97
C GLU A 103 15.76 20.76 -4.78
N PRO A 104 14.66 20.59 -5.53
CA PRO A 104 14.45 19.40 -6.33
C PRO A 104 15.59 19.30 -7.34
N GLN A 105 16.31 18.17 -7.33
CA GLN A 105 17.23 17.85 -8.41
C GLN A 105 16.39 17.53 -9.65
N VAL A 106 15.98 18.59 -10.35
CA VAL A 106 15.53 18.53 -11.73
C VAL A 106 16.69 17.91 -12.47
N GLY A 107 16.52 16.66 -12.93
CA GLY A 107 17.50 15.98 -13.73
C GLY A 107 17.80 16.81 -14.97
N THR A 108 18.84 17.62 -14.92
CA THR A 108 19.50 18.14 -16.10
C THR A 108 20.30 16.98 -16.69
N SER A 109 19.58 16.09 -17.36
CA SER A 109 20.17 15.26 -18.42
C SER A 109 20.52 16.21 -19.57
N GLY A 110 21.64 16.90 -19.42
CA GLY A 110 22.18 17.84 -20.37
C GLY A 110 23.68 17.63 -20.47
N LYS A 111 24.07 16.56 -21.16
CA LYS A 111 25.17 16.44 -22.13
C LYS A 111 25.45 14.97 -22.43
#